data_AF-A0A847LWM2-F1
#
_entry.id   AF-A0A847LWM2-F1
#
_cell.length_a   1.000
_cell.length_b   1.000
_cell.length_c   1.000
_cell.angle_alpha   90.00
_cell.angle_beta   90.00
_cell.angle_gamma   90.00
#
_symmetry.space_group_name_H-M   'P 1'
#
loop_
_entity.id
_entity.type
_entity.pdbx_description
1 polymer ?
#
loop_
_entity_poly.entity_id
_entity_poly.type
_entity_poly.pdbx_seq_one_letter_code
_entity_poly.pdbx_strand_id
1 'polypeptide(L)'
;MQARHADKMSIVDAWSKLAPGLGMLGTVTGLIAMMKNLEDKSAIGPNMAVALITTFYGAIMANIILIPMLGKLKAQDAAETQVKEMIIEGVLSIQAGDNPRILALKLLSFLAPDTRKSVEAEILKD
;
A
#
# COMPACT_ATOMS: atom_id res chain seq x y z
N MET A 1 5.42 -7.64 15.08
CA MET A 1 5.03 -6.30 14.57
C MET A 1 4.47 -6.36 13.15
N GLN A 2 5.05 -7.19 12.28
CA GLN A 2 4.52 -7.49 10.94
C GLN A 2 3.02 -7.86 10.96
N ALA A 3 2.57 -8.71 11.89
CA ALA A 3 1.14 -9.04 12.03
C ALA A 3 0.24 -7.80 12.16
N ARG A 4 0.61 -6.83 13.02
CA ARG A 4 -0.15 -5.58 13.20
C ARG A 4 -0.21 -4.75 11.93
N HIS A 5 0.89 -4.68 11.17
CA HIS A 5 0.94 -3.93 9.92
C HIS A 5 0.14 -4.64 8.82
N ALA A 6 0.26 -5.96 8.74
CA ALA A 6 -0.52 -6.82 7.85
C ALA A 6 -2.03 -6.68 8.10
N ASP A 7 -2.47 -6.68 9.35
CA ASP A 7 -3.89 -6.50 9.71
C ASP A 7 -4.42 -5.13 9.27
N LYS A 8 -3.62 -4.07 9.43
CA LYS A 8 -4.02 -2.72 8.99
C LYS A 8 -4.01 -2.58 7.48
N MET A 9 -3.03 -3.18 6.80
CA MET A 9 -2.94 -3.21 5.35
C MET A 9 -4.09 -4.01 4.73
N SER A 10 -4.50 -5.13 5.35
CA SER A 10 -5.58 -5.98 4.83
C SER A 10 -6.92 -5.26 4.83
N ILE A 11 -7.19 -4.40 5.83
CA ILE A 11 -8.36 -3.55 5.86
C ILE A 11 -8.33 -2.58 4.67
N VAL A 12 -7.24 -1.82 4.49
CA VAL A 12 -7.14 -0.85 3.38
C VAL A 12 -7.23 -1.54 2.00
N ASP A 13 -6.64 -2.73 1.87
CA ASP A 13 -6.75 -3.56 0.66
C ASP A 13 -8.20 -4.01 0.40
N ALA A 14 -8.91 -4.49 1.42
CA ALA A 14 -10.32 -4.85 1.31
C ALA A 14 -11.19 -3.67 0.87
N TRP A 15 -10.99 -2.49 1.48
CA TRP A 15 -11.69 -1.27 1.09
C TRP A 15 -11.39 -0.86 -0.35
N SER A 16 -10.14 -1.00 -0.80
CA SER A 16 -9.74 -0.69 -2.18
C SER A 16 -10.47 -1.55 -3.22
N LYS A 17 -10.71 -2.83 -2.87
CA LYS A 17 -11.43 -3.80 -3.71
C LYS A 17 -12.94 -3.58 -3.68
N LEU A 18 -13.49 -3.13 -2.55
CA LEU A 18 -14.91 -2.87 -2.38
C LEU A 18 -15.36 -1.54 -2.99
N ALA A 19 -14.48 -0.53 -3.06
CA ALA A 19 -14.82 0.82 -3.54
C ALA A 19 -15.43 0.87 -4.97
N PRO A 20 -14.90 0.16 -5.98
CA PRO A 20 -15.55 0.09 -7.29
C PRO A 20 -16.90 -0.64 -7.26
N GLY A 21 -17.03 -1.63 -6.38
CA GLY A 21 -18.29 -2.35 -6.15
C GLY A 21 -19.39 -1.44 -5.62
N LEU A 22 -19.06 -0.51 -4.73
CA LEU A 22 -20.01 0.53 -4.27
C LEU A 22 -20.44 1.45 -5.41
N GLY A 23 -19.55 1.75 -6.37
CA GLY A 23 -19.88 2.50 -7.58
C GLY A 23 -20.87 1.76 -8.48
N MET A 24 -20.72 0.45 -8.62
CA MET A 24 -21.67 -0.41 -9.35
C MET A 24 -23.03 -0.52 -8.65
N LEU A 25 -23.10 -0.49 -7.32
CA LEU A 25 -24.41 -0.40 -6.64
C LEU A 25 -25.14 0.89 -7.00
N GLY A 26 -24.41 2.00 -7.17
CA GLY A 26 -24.98 3.26 -7.63
C GLY A 26 -25.56 3.18 -9.04
N THR A 27 -24.94 2.45 -9.98
CA THR A 27 -25.51 2.26 -11.33
C THR A 27 -26.82 1.49 -11.27
N VAL A 28 -26.88 0.45 -10.44
CA VAL A 28 -28.11 -0.32 -10.22
C VAL A 28 -29.21 0.58 -9.66
N THR A 29 -28.92 1.46 -8.69
CA THR A 29 -29.93 2.41 -8.18
C THR A 29 -30.42 3.40 -9.25
N GLY A 30 -29.54 3.89 -10.12
CA GLY A 30 -29.92 4.78 -11.23
C GLY A 30 -30.78 4.08 -12.28
N LEU A 31 -30.45 2.82 -12.61
CA LEU A 31 -31.27 1.99 -13.50
C LEU A 31 -32.66 1.70 -12.90
N ILE A 32 -32.75 1.39 -11.60
CA ILE A 32 -34.02 1.21 -10.90
C ILE A 32 -34.86 2.50 -10.97
N ALA A 33 -34.24 3.66 -10.75
CA ALA A 33 -34.92 4.96 -10.83
C ALA A 33 -35.43 5.27 -12.26
N MET A 34 -34.66 4.91 -13.28
CA MET A 34 -35.08 5.02 -14.68
C MET A 34 -36.28 4.12 -15.00
N MET A 35 -36.25 2.86 -14.55
CA MET A 35 -37.35 1.92 -14.81
C MET A 35 -38.66 2.32 -14.10
N LYS A 36 -38.57 3.03 -12.98
CA LYS A 36 -39.73 3.50 -12.21
C LYS A 36 -40.55 4.56 -12.97
N ASN A 37 -39.92 5.43 -13.76
CA ASN A 37 -40.56 6.53 -14.48
C ASN A 37 -40.20 6.51 -15.97
N LEU A 38 -40.41 5.36 -16.62
CA LEU A 38 -40.02 5.17 -18.02
C LEU A 38 -40.80 6.08 -19.01
N GLU A 39 -42.00 6.51 -18.62
CA GLU A 39 -42.88 7.33 -19.44
C GLU A 39 -42.41 8.80 -19.52
N ASP A 40 -41.65 9.28 -18.53
CA ASP A 40 -41.11 10.64 -18.51
C ASP A 40 -39.67 10.67 -19.06
N LYS A 41 -39.54 10.99 -20.36
CA LYS A 41 -38.26 11.12 -21.05
C LYS A 41 -37.36 12.20 -20.46
N SER A 42 -37.93 13.19 -19.76
CA SER A 42 -37.20 14.29 -19.11
C SER A 42 -36.39 13.81 -17.90
N ALA A 43 -36.85 12.74 -17.24
CA ALA A 43 -36.24 12.18 -16.04
C ALA A 43 -35.10 11.19 -16.34
N ILE A 44 -34.96 10.73 -17.59
CA ILE A 44 -33.95 9.74 -18.00
C ILE A 44 -32.53 10.34 -17.86
N GLY A 45 -32.31 11.56 -18.35
CA GLY A 45 -31.00 12.22 -18.31
C GLY A 45 -30.44 12.38 -16.89
N PRO A 46 -31.19 12.96 -15.95
CA PRO A 46 -30.76 13.10 -14.56
C PRO A 46 -30.44 11.77 -13.87
N ASN A 47 -31.28 10.75 -14.04
CA ASN A 47 -31.04 9.42 -13.44
C ASN A 47 -29.81 8.73 -14.04
N MET A 48 -29.50 8.98 -15.32
CA MET A 48 -28.31 8.45 -15.98
C MET A 48 -27.04 9.11 -15.45
N ALA A 49 -27.10 10.42 -15.24
CA ALA A 49 -25.98 11.17 -14.68
C ALA A 49 -25.63 10.66 -13.28
N VAL A 50 -26.62 10.37 -12.43
CA VAL A 50 -26.38 9.79 -11.09
C VAL A 50 -25.66 8.44 -11.19
N ALA A 51 -26.13 7.53 -12.05
CA ALA A 51 -25.49 6.22 -12.26
C ALA A 51 -24.01 6.34 -12.70
N LEU A 52 -23.71 7.26 -13.61
CA LEU A 52 -22.36 7.46 -14.12
C LEU A 52 -21.45 8.12 -13.07
N ILE A 53 -21.97 9.11 -12.34
CA ILE A 53 -21.23 9.82 -11.30
C ILE A 53 -20.87 8.90 -10.14
N THR A 54 -21.76 7.99 -9.72
CA THR A 54 -21.45 7.02 -8.66
C THR A 54 -20.34 6.06 -9.06
N THR A 55 -20.32 5.64 -10.34
CA THR A 55 -19.24 4.79 -10.87
C THR A 55 -17.91 5.54 -10.91
N PHE A 56 -17.95 6.79 -11.35
CA PHE A 56 -16.79 7.66 -11.40
C PHE A 56 -16.17 7.88 -10.02
N TYR A 57 -16.99 8.18 -9.00
CA TYR A 57 -16.49 8.35 -7.63
C TYR A 57 -15.96 7.04 -7.04
N GLY A 58 -16.61 5.90 -7.30
CA GLY A 58 -16.11 4.59 -6.87
C GLY A 58 -14.74 4.25 -7.46
N ALA A 59 -14.56 4.54 -8.76
CA ALA A 59 -13.29 4.32 -9.46
C ALA A 59 -12.18 5.27 -8.98
N ILE A 60 -12.50 6.54 -8.73
CA ILE A 60 -11.57 7.53 -8.16
C ILE A 60 -11.11 7.10 -6.77
N MET A 61 -12.05 6.75 -5.90
CA MET A 61 -11.73 6.39 -4.52
C MET A 61 -10.80 5.17 -4.47
N ALA A 62 -11.04 4.17 -5.32
CA ALA A 62 -10.19 2.99 -5.40
C ALA A 62 -8.79 3.32 -5.94
N ASN A 63 -8.70 3.93 -7.12
CA ASN A 63 -7.45 4.05 -7.87
C ASN A 63 -6.57 5.23 -7.44
N ILE A 64 -7.17 6.34 -7.00
CA ILE A 64 -6.43 7.57 -6.67
C ILE A 64 -6.11 7.62 -5.17
N ILE A 65 -6.92 7.00 -4.31
CA ILE A 65 -6.77 7.13 -2.86
C ILE A 65 -6.31 5.81 -2.24
N LEU A 66 -7.11 4.75 -2.37
CA LEU A 66 -6.90 3.53 -1.58
C LEU A 66 -5.71 2.69 -2.06
N ILE A 67 -5.56 2.51 -3.37
CA ILE A 67 -4.43 1.77 -3.96
C ILE A 67 -3.07 2.42 -3.66
N PRO A 68 -2.84 3.72 -3.91
CA PRO A 68 -1.55 4.34 -3.60
C PRO A 68 -1.28 4.41 -2.10
N MET A 69 -2.34 4.57 -1.27
CA MET A 69 -2.21 4.50 0.18
C MET A 69 -1.72 3.11 0.65
N LEU A 70 -2.28 2.03 0.09
CA LEU A 70 -1.83 0.67 0.36
C LEU A 70 -0.37 0.47 -0.08
N GLY A 71 0.00 0.97 -1.27
CA GLY A 71 1.37 0.91 -1.78
C GLY A 71 2.37 1.60 -0.84
N LYS A 72 2.03 2.80 -0.34
CA LYS A 72 2.85 3.53 0.63
C LYS A 72 3.03 2.75 1.94
N LEU A 73 1.95 2.15 2.45
CA LEU A 73 1.98 1.40 3.70
C LEU A 73 2.85 0.14 3.59
N LYS A 74 2.78 -0.57 2.45
CA LYS A 74 3.66 -1.71 2.14
C LYS A 74 5.13 -1.31 2.05
N ALA A 75 5.43 -0.18 1.40
CA ALA A 75 6.80 0.31 1.30
C ALA A 75 7.40 0.65 2.67
N GLN A 76 6.61 1.25 3.56
CA GLN A 76 7.04 1.55 4.93
C GLN A 76 7.26 0.28 5.77
N ASP A 77 6.35 -0.70 5.65
CA ASP A 77 6.49 -1.98 6.34
C ASP A 77 7.73 -2.78 5.90
N ALA A 78 8.03 -2.76 4.60
CA ALA A 78 9.24 -3.38 4.06
C ALA A 78 10.51 -2.71 4.60
N ALA A 79 10.56 -1.38 4.61
CA ALA A 79 11.70 -0.64 5.14
C ALA A 79 11.91 -0.90 6.65
N GLU A 80 10.83 -0.92 7.44
CA GLU A 80 10.92 -1.20 8.87
C GLU A 80 11.32 -2.65 9.17
N THR A 81 10.85 -3.60 8.35
CA THR A 81 11.26 -5.00 8.43
C THR A 81 12.76 -5.16 8.16
N GLN A 82 13.26 -4.54 7.09
CA GLN A 82 14.69 -4.61 6.72
C GLN A 82 15.60 -4.07 7.82
N VAL A 83 15.24 -2.95 8.46
CA VAL A 83 16.00 -2.39 9.58
C VAL A 83 16.03 -3.34 10.77
N LYS A 84 14.92 -4.02 11.06
CA LYS A 84 14.84 -4.96 12.20
C LYS A 84 15.59 -6.25 11.94
N GLU A 85 15.53 -6.78 10.73
CA GLU A 85 16.33 -7.93 10.32
C GLU A 85 17.82 -7.61 10.45
N MET A 86 18.26 -6.43 10.02
CA MET A 86 19.63 -5.95 10.21
C MET A 86 20.02 -5.91 11.71
N ILE A 87 19.14 -5.39 12.59
CA ILE A 87 19.41 -5.35 14.04
C ILE A 87 19.51 -6.76 14.62
N ILE A 88 18.61 -7.67 14.24
CA ILE A 88 18.62 -9.06 14.73
C ILE A 88 19.91 -9.77 14.32
N GLU A 89 20.29 -9.69 13.04
CA GLU A 89 21.55 -10.28 12.56
C GLU A 89 22.76 -9.66 13.28
N GLY A 90 22.73 -8.35 13.52
CA GLY A 90 23.75 -7.65 14.29
C GLY A 90 23.93 -8.20 15.71
N VAL A 91 22.83 -8.37 16.44
CA VAL A 91 22.84 -8.93 17.80
C VAL A 91 23.29 -10.39 17.81
N LEU A 92 22.83 -11.20 16.86
CA LEU A 92 23.21 -12.61 16.74
C LEU A 92 24.70 -12.77 16.45
N SER A 93 25.27 -11.96 15.56
CA SER A 93 26.71 -11.99 15.28
C SER A 93 27.56 -11.50 16.46
N ILE A 94 27.08 -10.52 17.24
CA ILE A 94 27.76 -10.12 18.50
C ILE A 94 27.73 -11.28 19.49
N GLN A 95 26.60 -11.97 19.64
CA GLN A 95 26.47 -13.13 20.52
C GLN A 95 27.39 -14.29 20.09
N ALA A 96 27.51 -14.52 18.78
CA ALA A 96 28.38 -15.55 18.22
C ALA A 96 29.89 -15.24 18.37
N GLY A 97 30.24 -13.99 18.74
CA GLY A 97 31.63 -13.55 18.86
C GLY A 97 32.31 -13.32 17.51
N ASP A 98 31.55 -12.97 16.47
CA ASP A 98 32.11 -12.66 15.15
C ASP A 98 33.08 -11.47 15.25
N ASN A 99 34.15 -11.51 14.45
CA ASN A 99 35.07 -10.38 14.36
C ASN A 99 34.29 -9.12 13.90
N PRO A 100 34.44 -7.97 14.58
CA PRO A 100 33.74 -6.73 14.24
C PRO A 100 33.82 -6.34 12.75
N ARG A 101 34.92 -6.69 12.07
CA ARG A 101 35.11 -6.43 10.64
C ARG A 101 34.22 -7.30 9.74
N ILE A 102 34.00 -8.56 10.13
CA ILE A 102 33.11 -9.49 9.42
C ILE A 102 31.65 -9.12 9.68
N LEU A 103 31.33 -8.73 10.93
CA LEU A 103 30.02 -8.21 11.30
C LEU A 103 29.65 -6.97 10.46
N ALA A 104 30.57 -6.02 10.33
CA ALA A 104 30.38 -4.84 9.49
C ALA A 104 30.07 -5.20 8.03
N LEU A 105 30.81 -6.15 7.43
CA LEU A 105 30.57 -6.60 6.05
C LEU A 105 29.21 -7.29 5.88
N LYS A 106 28.77 -8.07 6.87
CA LYS A 106 27.41 -8.65 6.90
C LYS A 106 26.35 -7.56 6.93
N LEU A 107 26.48 -6.55 7.80
CA LEU A 107 25.49 -5.47 7.93
C LEU A 107 25.47 -4.55 6.70
N LEU A 108 26.62 -4.33 6.06
CA LEU A 108 26.71 -3.63 4.76
C LEU A 108 25.87 -4.30 3.68
N SER A 109 25.65 -5.63 3.76
CA SER A 109 24.82 -6.35 2.81
C SER A 109 23.35 -5.91 2.83
N PHE A 110 22.86 -5.43 3.97
CA PHE A 110 21.49 -4.96 4.16
C PHE A 110 21.26 -3.50 3.70
N LEU A 111 22.32 -2.72 3.46
CA LEU A 111 22.21 -1.34 2.98
C LEU A 111 22.03 -1.28 1.46
N ALA A 112 21.31 -0.24 1.00
CA ALA A 112 21.21 0.07 -0.42
C ALA A 112 22.59 0.40 -1.01
N PRO A 113 22.86 0.10 -2.30
CA PRO A 113 24.18 0.28 -2.92
C PRO A 113 24.77 1.68 -2.76
N ASP A 114 23.93 2.71 -2.81
CA ASP A 114 24.37 4.11 -2.69
C ASP A 114 24.86 4.43 -1.27
N THR A 115 24.09 4.00 -0.25
CA THR A 115 24.47 4.11 1.16
C THR A 115 25.59 3.15 1.57
N ARG A 116 25.75 2.02 0.87
CA ARG A 116 26.82 1.05 1.14
C ARG A 116 28.19 1.66 0.85
N LYS A 117 28.35 2.32 -0.30
CA LYS A 117 29.64 2.90 -0.73
C LYS A 117 30.15 3.97 0.24
N SER A 118 29.27 4.78 0.81
CA SER A 118 29.66 5.81 1.78
C SER A 118 30.15 5.20 3.09
N VAL A 119 29.45 4.18 3.60
CA VAL A 119 29.79 3.54 4.88
C VAL A 119 31.02 2.63 4.72
N GLU A 120 31.15 1.93 3.60
CA GLU A 120 32.32 1.10 3.30
C GLU A 120 33.62 1.93 3.22
N ALA A 121 33.55 3.12 2.63
CA ALA A 121 34.68 4.05 2.58
C ALA A 121 35.11 4.60 3.95
N GLU A 122 34.20 4.61 4.93
CA GLU A 122 34.48 5.02 6.30
C GLU A 122 35.11 3.86 7.10
N ILE A 123 34.61 2.64 6.93
CA ILE A 123 35.11 1.43 7.61
C ILE A 123 36.48 0.97 7.10
N LEU A 124 36.83 1.28 5.84
CA LEU A 124 38.15 0.97 5.25
C LEU A 124 39.23 2.02 5.56
N LYS A 125 38.87 3.18 6.12
CA LYS A 125 39.82 4.24 6.50
C LYS A 125 40.51 3.99 7.84
N ASP A 126 39.91 3.17 8.70
CA ASP A 126 40.44 2.72 10.00
C ASP A 126 41.09 1.32 9.92
#